data_AF-R7S794-F1
#
_entry.id   AF-R7S794-F1
#
_cell.length_a   1.000
_cell.length_b   1.000
_cell.length_c   1.000
_cell.angle_alpha   90.00
_cell.angle_beta   90.00
_cell.angle_gamma   90.00
#
_symmetry.space_group_name_H-M   'P 1'
#
loop_
_entity.id
_entity.type
_entity.pdbx_description
1 polymer ?
#
loop_
_entity_poly.entity_id
_entity_poly.type
_entity_poly.pdbx_seq_one_letter_code
_entity_poly.pdbx_strand_id
1 'polypeptide(L)'
;FLFATKQISTSSRALVHELIPYIDILTEHLDDFADDDTLVATVRAAAERGHVVLNKYYEKTDELIVYRIVMILHPAYKTQYFRLHKWTEEWIDEAKDIIKEEWETYYKPADIPVVPTFVSACSSSGVFSTKAKNTAKTPIGVQGHVCIDLCKRQQEQGHPHRLPVSDPLIYWDLVLKSAEDPKSADCALARMALDFLSILATSTDTERTFSHGRLTVSRLRHSLGKDSVCVGTVAGSWAGIPAILREDDLANII
;
A
#
# COMPACT_ATOMS: atom_id res chain seq x y z
N PHE A 1 -10.22 1.13 13.79
CA PHE A 1 -10.00 2.41 13.06
C PHE A 1 -8.77 3.18 13.52
N LEU A 2 -8.71 3.74 14.75
CA LEU A 2 -7.59 4.60 15.17
C LEU A 2 -6.21 3.98 14.93
N PHE A 3 -6.04 2.70 15.27
CA PHE A 3 -4.80 1.97 15.03
C PHE A 3 -4.44 1.94 13.53
N ALA A 4 -5.34 1.43 12.68
CA ALA A 4 -5.13 1.38 11.23
C ALA A 4 -4.80 2.76 10.65
N THR A 5 -5.56 3.80 11.01
CA THR A 5 -5.30 5.17 10.55
C THR A 5 -3.92 5.66 10.97
N LYS A 6 -3.48 5.39 12.20
CA LYS A 6 -2.12 5.76 12.64
C LYS A 6 -1.07 5.05 11.81
N GLN A 7 -1.21 3.75 11.60
CA GLN A 7 -0.26 2.95 10.81
C GLN A 7 -0.18 3.38 9.35
N ILE A 8 -1.32 3.69 8.74
CA ILE A 8 -1.41 4.12 7.33
C ILE A 8 -1.02 5.60 7.15
N SER A 9 -0.90 6.36 8.25
CA SER A 9 -0.45 7.76 8.26
C SER A 9 1.05 7.93 8.56
N THR A 10 1.78 6.84 8.83
CA THR A 10 3.21 6.90 9.05
C THR A 10 3.93 7.20 7.74
N SER A 11 4.87 8.13 7.77
CA SER A 11 5.81 8.35 6.67
C SER A 11 6.95 7.32 6.72
N SER A 12 7.81 7.30 5.70
CA SER A 12 9.08 6.56 5.64
C SER A 12 9.03 5.02 5.61
N ARG A 13 7.91 4.41 5.23
CA ARG A 13 7.84 2.97 4.92
C ARG A 13 6.87 2.69 3.77
N ALA A 14 7.05 1.57 3.07
CA ALA A 14 6.09 1.12 2.07
C ALA A 14 4.77 0.76 2.76
N LEU A 15 3.66 1.39 2.34
CA LEU A 15 2.34 1.20 2.94
C LEU A 15 1.32 0.56 2.01
N VAL A 16 1.60 0.56 0.70
CA VAL A 16 0.61 0.13 -0.31
C VAL A 16 0.22 -1.34 -0.16
N HIS A 17 1.15 -2.19 0.28
CA HIS A 17 0.89 -3.60 0.55
C HIS A 17 0.16 -3.85 1.88
N GLU A 18 0.17 -2.90 2.83
CA GLU A 18 -0.51 -3.04 4.11
C GLU A 18 -1.99 -2.59 4.03
N LEU A 19 -2.39 -1.85 2.99
CA LEU A 19 -3.72 -1.25 2.91
C LEU A 19 -4.84 -2.30 2.86
N ILE A 20 -4.75 -3.27 1.93
CA ILE A 20 -5.75 -4.35 1.82
C ILE A 20 -5.84 -5.14 3.14
N PRO A 21 -4.73 -5.61 3.74
CA PRO A 21 -4.75 -6.24 5.06
C PRO A 21 -5.45 -5.40 6.14
N TYR A 22 -5.20 -4.09 6.20
CA TYR A 22 -5.88 -3.23 7.16
C TYR A 22 -7.39 -3.12 6.90
N ILE A 23 -7.81 -3.07 5.64
CA ILE A 23 -9.24 -3.05 5.32
C ILE A 23 -9.86 -4.38 5.71
N ASP A 24 -9.24 -5.52 5.37
CA ASP A 24 -9.74 -6.85 5.71
C ASP A 24 -9.92 -7.04 7.23
N ILE A 25 -8.94 -6.61 8.04
CA ILE A 25 -9.02 -6.65 9.51
C ILE A 25 -10.15 -5.75 10.03
N LEU A 26 -10.32 -4.56 9.45
CA LEU A 26 -11.39 -3.65 9.86
C LEU A 26 -12.77 -4.20 9.50
N THR A 27 -12.89 -4.88 8.35
CA THR A 27 -14.11 -5.55 7.91
C THR A 27 -14.48 -6.69 8.85
N GLU A 28 -13.52 -7.58 9.16
CA GLU A 28 -13.72 -8.69 10.11
C GLU A 28 -14.21 -8.19 11.46
N HIS A 29 -13.57 -7.14 12.00
CA HIS A 29 -14.02 -6.54 13.25
C HIS A 29 -15.45 -6.00 13.15
N LEU A 30 -15.81 -5.29 12.08
CA LEU A 30 -17.17 -4.74 11.95
C LEU A 30 -18.22 -5.85 11.87
N ASP A 31 -17.90 -6.95 11.20
CA ASP A 31 -18.77 -8.12 11.12
C ASP A 31 -18.96 -8.78 12.50
N ASP A 32 -17.87 -8.95 13.26
CA ASP A 32 -17.94 -9.43 14.65
C ASP A 32 -18.85 -8.56 15.52
N PHE A 33 -18.73 -7.23 15.42
CA PHE A 33 -19.59 -6.28 16.16
C PHE A 33 -21.04 -6.28 15.67
N ALA A 34 -21.30 -6.62 14.40
CA ALA A 34 -22.65 -6.69 13.85
C ALA A 34 -23.37 -7.99 14.27
N ASP A 35 -22.63 -9.10 14.32
CA ASP A 35 -23.13 -10.43 14.66
C ASP A 35 -23.19 -10.70 16.18
N ASP A 36 -22.54 -9.88 17.02
CA ASP A 36 -22.61 -10.00 18.48
C ASP A 36 -23.98 -9.55 19.05
N ASP A 37 -24.85 -10.53 19.29
CA ASP A 37 -26.17 -10.34 19.89
C ASP A 37 -26.15 -9.84 21.34
N THR A 38 -24.99 -9.80 22.01
CA THR A 38 -24.85 -9.22 23.36
C THR A 38 -24.79 -7.68 23.34
N LEU A 39 -24.48 -7.10 22.19
CA LEU A 39 -24.40 -5.66 22.00
C LEU A 39 -25.77 -5.03 21.73
N VAL A 40 -25.89 -3.75 22.09
CA VAL A 40 -27.11 -2.97 21.83
C VAL A 40 -27.33 -2.86 20.32
N ALA A 41 -28.59 -2.97 19.87
CA ALA A 41 -28.97 -2.89 18.45
C ALA A 41 -28.43 -1.63 17.73
N THR A 42 -28.25 -0.51 18.45
CA THR A 42 -27.66 0.72 17.90
C THR A 42 -26.19 0.56 17.53
N VAL A 43 -25.41 -0.19 18.31
CA VAL A 43 -24.00 -0.48 18.06
C VAL A 43 -23.87 -1.42 16.87
N ARG A 44 -24.67 -2.48 16.83
CA ARG A 44 -24.71 -3.43 15.71
C ARG A 44 -25.08 -2.75 14.39
N ALA A 45 -26.15 -1.95 14.40
CA ALA A 45 -26.55 -1.18 13.23
C ALA A 45 -25.50 -0.12 12.83
N ALA A 46 -24.71 0.39 13.78
CA ALA A 46 -23.57 1.26 13.47
C ALA A 46 -22.42 0.48 12.83
N ALA A 47 -22.14 -0.74 13.28
CA ALA A 47 -21.14 -1.63 12.70
C ALA A 47 -21.49 -2.02 11.26
N GLU A 48 -22.74 -2.44 11.00
CA GLU A 48 -23.24 -2.73 9.64
C GLU A 48 -23.09 -1.52 8.70
N ARG A 49 -23.44 -0.31 9.18
CA ARG A 49 -23.22 0.91 8.38
C ARG A 49 -21.73 1.20 8.15
N GLY A 50 -20.89 0.93 9.14
CA GLY A 50 -19.44 1.02 9.01
C GLY A 50 -18.91 0.09 7.91
N HIS A 51 -19.36 -1.16 7.91
CA HIS A 51 -19.03 -2.15 6.88
C HIS A 51 -19.40 -1.67 5.47
N VAL A 52 -20.63 -1.15 5.29
CA VAL A 52 -21.06 -0.60 3.99
C VAL A 52 -20.16 0.54 3.51
N VAL A 53 -19.75 1.44 4.42
CA VAL A 53 -18.82 2.51 4.09
C VAL A 53 -17.43 1.98 3.73
N LEU A 54 -16.94 0.96 4.45
CA LEU A 54 -15.64 0.37 4.20
C LEU A 54 -15.61 -0.37 2.85
N ASN A 55 -16.65 -1.14 2.55
CA ASN A 55 -16.80 -1.84 1.26
C ASN A 55 -16.78 -0.88 0.06
N LYS A 56 -17.38 0.31 0.19
CA LYS A 56 -17.31 1.35 -0.84
C LYS A 56 -15.87 1.76 -1.18
N TYR A 57 -14.98 1.80 -0.19
CA TYR A 57 -13.57 2.13 -0.45
C TYR A 57 -12.78 0.91 -0.93
N TYR A 58 -13.15 -0.30 -0.50
CA TYR A 58 -12.58 -1.53 -1.03
C TYR A 58 -12.84 -1.69 -2.53
N GLU A 59 -14.06 -1.42 -2.98
CA GLU A 59 -14.41 -1.41 -4.42
C GLU A 59 -13.50 -0.47 -5.21
N LYS A 60 -13.17 0.71 -4.67
CA LYS A 60 -12.25 1.66 -5.31
C LYS A 60 -10.81 1.17 -5.35
N THR A 61 -10.37 0.38 -4.37
CA THR A 61 -9.04 -0.22 -4.42
C THR A 61 -8.97 -1.32 -5.47
N ASP A 62 -10.08 -2.01 -5.75
CA ASP A 62 -10.12 -3.05 -6.77
C ASP A 62 -10.07 -2.49 -8.20
N GLU A 63 -10.57 -1.27 -8.42
CA GLU A 63 -10.42 -0.51 -9.68
C GLU A 63 -8.95 -0.22 -10.03
N LEU A 64 -8.03 -0.34 -9.07
CA LEU A 64 -6.62 0.00 -9.22
C LEU A 64 -5.75 -1.26 -9.24
N ILE A 65 -5.19 -1.58 -10.41
CA ILE A 65 -4.27 -2.72 -10.61
C ILE A 65 -3.09 -2.75 -9.63
N VAL A 66 -2.69 -1.58 -9.12
CA VAL A 66 -1.57 -1.39 -8.20
C VAL A 66 -1.70 -2.31 -6.99
N TYR A 67 -2.88 -2.39 -6.36
CA TYR A 67 -3.02 -3.18 -5.15
C TYR A 67 -2.93 -4.69 -5.43
N ARG A 68 -3.50 -5.17 -6.54
CA ARG A 68 -3.39 -6.59 -6.95
C ARG A 68 -1.93 -6.97 -7.23
N ILE A 69 -1.20 -6.12 -7.98
CA ILE A 69 0.20 -6.33 -8.32
C ILE A 69 1.08 -6.33 -7.05
N VAL A 70 0.91 -5.33 -6.19
CA VAL A 70 1.66 -5.17 -4.94
C VAL A 70 1.50 -6.38 -4.03
N MET A 71 0.28 -6.91 -3.88
CA MET A 71 0.02 -8.07 -3.04
C MET A 71 0.70 -9.34 -3.59
N ILE A 72 0.75 -9.50 -4.91
CA ILE A 72 1.47 -10.63 -5.56
C ILE A 72 2.99 -10.47 -5.40
N LEU A 73 3.52 -9.27 -5.59
CA LEU A 73 4.95 -8.97 -5.48
C LEU A 73 5.46 -9.00 -4.04
N HIS A 74 4.59 -8.98 -3.04
CA HIS A 74 4.99 -9.11 -1.65
C HIS A 74 5.51 -10.54 -1.36
N PRO A 75 6.76 -10.72 -0.90
CA PRO A 75 7.39 -12.04 -0.78
C PRO A 75 6.67 -13.01 0.16
N ALA A 76 5.93 -12.49 1.15
CA ALA A 76 5.18 -13.28 2.12
C ALA A 76 3.71 -13.55 1.72
N TYR A 77 3.12 -12.73 0.83
CA TYR A 77 1.70 -12.85 0.47
C TYR A 77 1.51 -13.71 -0.76
N LYS A 78 2.05 -13.24 -1.90
CA LYS A 78 1.88 -13.88 -3.22
C LYS A 78 0.42 -14.24 -3.47
N THR A 79 0.17 -15.32 -4.19
CA THR A 79 -1.19 -15.86 -4.40
C THR A 79 -1.77 -16.52 -3.15
N GLN A 80 -0.94 -16.84 -2.15
CA GLN A 80 -1.40 -17.51 -0.93
C GLN A 80 -2.31 -16.62 -0.10
N TYR A 81 -2.05 -15.31 -0.07
CA TYR A 81 -2.87 -14.33 0.61
C TYR A 81 -4.33 -14.40 0.15
N PHE A 82 -4.58 -14.32 -1.16
CA PHE A 82 -5.94 -14.32 -1.71
C PHE A 82 -6.69 -15.61 -1.38
N ARG A 83 -6.00 -16.75 -1.39
CA ARG A 83 -6.60 -18.04 -1.01
C ARG A 83 -7.00 -18.08 0.46
N LEU A 84 -6.16 -17.55 1.34
CA LEU A 84 -6.47 -17.45 2.79
C LEU A 84 -7.67 -16.54 3.03
N HIS A 85 -7.78 -15.45 2.27
CA HIS A 85 -8.93 -14.54 2.31
C HIS A 85 -10.13 -15.00 1.45
N LYS A 86 -10.12 -16.26 1.00
CA LYS A 86 -11.23 -16.92 0.28
C LYS A 86 -11.67 -16.18 -0.99
N TRP A 87 -10.75 -15.54 -1.69
CA TRP A 87 -11.02 -15.00 -3.02
C TRP A 87 -11.34 -16.15 -3.98
N THR A 88 -12.18 -15.89 -4.97
CA THR A 88 -12.48 -16.88 -6.01
C THR A 88 -11.22 -17.13 -6.85
N GLU A 89 -11.03 -18.36 -7.35
CA GLU A 89 -9.87 -18.65 -8.20
C GLU A 89 -9.91 -17.80 -9.49
N GLU A 90 -11.10 -17.42 -9.98
CA GLU A 90 -11.27 -16.49 -11.09
C GLU A 90 -10.59 -15.13 -10.84
N TRP A 91 -10.77 -14.54 -9.66
CA TRP A 91 -10.12 -13.27 -9.30
C TRP A 91 -8.61 -13.41 -9.09
N ILE A 92 -8.18 -14.56 -8.57
CA ILE A 92 -6.75 -14.86 -8.40
C ILE A 92 -6.07 -14.97 -9.77
N ASP A 93 -6.74 -15.61 -10.74
CA ASP A 93 -6.22 -15.73 -12.10
C ASP A 93 -6.24 -14.39 -12.83
N GLU A 94 -7.29 -13.58 -12.67
CA GLU A 94 -7.31 -12.20 -13.17
C GLU A 94 -6.13 -11.37 -12.62
N ALA A 95 -5.83 -11.48 -11.33
CA ALA A 95 -4.68 -10.78 -10.74
C ALA A 95 -3.33 -11.26 -11.30
N LYS A 96 -3.19 -12.56 -11.62
CA LYS A 96 -2.00 -13.12 -12.29
C LYS A 96 -1.88 -12.64 -13.73
N ASP A 97 -2.99 -12.50 -14.43
CA ASP A 97 -3.00 -12.02 -15.80
C ASP A 97 -2.61 -10.54 -15.86
N ILE A 98 -3.14 -9.71 -14.95
CA ILE A 98 -2.79 -8.29 -14.83
C ILE A 98 -1.28 -8.10 -14.61
N ILE A 99 -0.68 -8.80 -13.64
CA ILE A 99 0.75 -8.65 -13.37
C ILE A 99 1.61 -9.13 -14.55
N LYS A 100 1.17 -10.18 -15.24
CA LYS A 100 1.86 -10.71 -16.42
C LYS A 100 1.79 -9.75 -17.59
N GLU A 101 0.62 -9.15 -17.83
CA GLU A 101 0.44 -8.13 -18.86
C GLU A 101 1.33 -6.92 -18.60
N GLU A 102 1.34 -6.41 -17.37
CA GLU A 102 2.18 -5.28 -16.96
C GLU A 102 3.67 -5.59 -17.12
N TRP A 103 4.08 -6.79 -16.70
CA TRP A 103 5.45 -7.29 -16.85
C TRP A 103 5.88 -7.34 -18.32
N GLU A 104 5.09 -7.98 -19.17
CA GLU A 104 5.39 -8.16 -20.60
C GLU A 104 5.40 -6.82 -21.35
N THR A 105 4.56 -5.86 -20.94
CA THR A 105 4.43 -4.57 -21.60
C THR A 105 5.57 -3.61 -21.27
N TYR A 106 5.98 -3.53 -19.99
CA TYR A 106 6.89 -2.47 -19.53
C TYR A 106 8.25 -2.94 -18.99
N TYR A 107 8.34 -4.17 -18.50
CA TYR A 107 9.50 -4.60 -17.71
C TYR A 107 10.31 -5.73 -18.35
N LYS A 108 9.69 -6.52 -19.24
CA LYS A 108 10.37 -7.60 -19.95
C LYS A 108 11.63 -7.07 -20.65
N PRO A 109 12.82 -7.61 -20.34
CA PRO A 109 14.04 -7.21 -21.00
C PRO A 109 13.91 -7.46 -22.51
N ALA A 110 13.83 -6.39 -23.30
CA ALA A 110 13.91 -6.50 -24.74
C ALA A 110 15.34 -6.92 -25.12
N ASP A 111 15.46 -7.87 -26.03
CA ASP A 111 16.68 -7.99 -26.82
C ASP A 111 16.77 -6.74 -27.72
N ILE A 112 17.73 -5.82 -27.47
CA ILE A 112 18.24 -4.67 -28.31
C ILE A 112 18.20 -3.26 -27.61
N PRO A 113 19.16 -2.32 -27.88
CA PRO A 113 19.69 -1.36 -26.89
C PRO A 113 19.00 0.01 -26.74
N VAL A 114 18.97 0.45 -25.47
CA VAL A 114 19.16 1.83 -24.93
C VAL A 114 18.05 2.88 -25.20
N VAL A 115 17.25 3.17 -24.15
CA VAL A 115 17.06 4.44 -23.37
C VAL A 115 15.67 4.37 -22.71
N PRO A 116 15.52 4.62 -21.39
CA PRO A 116 14.20 4.73 -20.76
C PRO A 116 13.66 6.16 -20.89
N THR A 117 12.44 6.32 -21.39
CA THR A 117 11.64 7.55 -21.20
C THR A 117 10.32 7.16 -20.58
N PHE A 118 10.12 7.56 -19.32
CA PHE A 118 8.84 7.52 -18.64
C PHE A 118 7.85 8.43 -19.39
N VAL A 119 6.72 7.89 -19.82
CA VAL A 119 5.51 8.69 -20.08
C VAL A 119 4.33 8.10 -19.31
N SER A 120 3.86 8.90 -18.36
CA SER A 120 2.58 8.75 -17.69
C SER A 120 1.44 8.97 -18.69
N ALA A 121 0.48 8.07 -18.72
CA ALA A 121 -0.85 8.36 -19.26
C ALA A 121 -1.92 7.61 -18.46
N CYS A 122 -2.57 8.32 -17.54
CA CYS A 122 -3.92 7.98 -17.08
C CYS A 122 -4.87 8.03 -18.30
N SER A 123 -5.66 6.98 -18.49
CA SER A 123 -6.86 7.03 -19.33
C SER A 123 -7.92 6.15 -18.70
N SER A 124 -8.79 6.78 -17.92
CA SER A 124 -10.04 6.20 -17.46
C SER A 124 -10.98 6.00 -18.65
N SER A 125 -11.45 4.78 -18.87
CA SER A 125 -12.61 4.48 -19.72
C SER A 125 -13.29 3.25 -19.13
N GLY A 126 -14.47 3.47 -18.54
CA GLY A 126 -15.13 2.49 -17.70
C GLY A 126 -16.05 1.52 -18.44
N VAL A 127 -16.97 0.99 -17.62
CA VAL A 127 -18.09 0.07 -17.89
C VAL A 127 -17.72 -1.39 -17.65
N PHE A 128 -18.19 -1.96 -16.52
CA PHE A 128 -18.99 -3.20 -16.50
C PHE A 128 -19.78 -3.36 -15.19
N SER A 129 -20.75 -4.27 -15.26
CA SER A 129 -22.05 -4.31 -14.58
C SER A 129 -22.08 -4.73 -13.10
N THR A 130 -23.04 -4.15 -12.38
CA THR A 130 -23.53 -4.52 -11.05
C THR A 130 -24.17 -5.92 -10.97
N LYS A 131 -23.78 -6.73 -9.98
CA LYS A 131 -24.61 -7.49 -9.01
C LYS A 131 -23.88 -8.75 -8.51
N ALA A 132 -23.75 -8.89 -7.20
CA ALA A 132 -24.10 -10.13 -6.49
C ALA A 132 -24.18 -9.87 -4.98
N LYS A 133 -25.38 -10.02 -4.41
CA LYS A 133 -25.58 -10.28 -2.99
C LYS A 133 -25.28 -11.76 -2.77
N ASN A 134 -24.62 -12.15 -1.68
CA ASN A 134 -24.93 -13.42 -1.02
C ASN A 134 -24.54 -13.39 0.47
N THR A 135 -25.58 -13.55 1.27
CA THR A 135 -25.62 -13.88 2.68
C THR A 135 -25.27 -15.36 2.91
N ALA A 136 -24.44 -15.68 3.90
CA ALA A 136 -24.51 -16.96 4.60
C ALA A 136 -23.84 -16.86 5.99
N LYS A 137 -24.64 -17.07 7.04
CA LYS A 137 -24.25 -17.11 8.46
C LYS A 137 -23.78 -18.50 8.88
N THR A 138 -23.20 -18.53 10.09
CA THR A 138 -23.21 -19.60 11.14
C THR A 138 -21.82 -20.15 11.51
N PRO A 139 -21.62 -20.64 12.75
CA PRO A 139 -20.96 -19.88 13.82
C PRO A 139 -19.76 -20.68 14.39
N ILE A 140 -18.99 -20.13 15.34
CA ILE A 140 -18.38 -20.85 16.48
C ILE A 140 -17.63 -19.81 17.32
N GLY A 141 -18.00 -19.70 18.60
CA GLY A 141 -17.36 -18.80 19.54
C GLY A 141 -15.97 -19.27 20.01
N VAL A 142 -15.20 -18.34 20.56
CA VAL A 142 -14.73 -18.33 21.96
C VAL A 142 -13.85 -17.08 22.15
N GLN A 143 -13.93 -16.53 23.35
CA GLN A 143 -13.47 -15.26 23.87
C GLN A 143 -11.97 -14.94 23.68
N GLY A 144 -11.73 -13.67 23.36
CA GLY A 144 -10.97 -12.75 24.22
C GLY A 144 -9.50 -13.09 24.48
N HIS A 145 -8.63 -12.73 23.53
CA HIS A 145 -7.23 -12.28 23.70
C HIS A 145 -6.49 -12.15 22.33
N VAL A 146 -7.22 -12.01 21.22
CA VAL A 146 -6.73 -12.24 19.85
C VAL A 146 -6.01 -11.03 19.20
N CYS A 147 -6.18 -9.81 19.74
CA CYS A 147 -5.80 -8.56 19.06
C CYS A 147 -4.29 -8.34 18.84
N ILE A 148 -3.41 -9.07 19.52
CA ILE A 148 -1.95 -9.02 19.29
C ILE A 148 -1.50 -10.22 18.43
N ASP A 149 -2.31 -11.27 18.36
CA ASP A 149 -1.90 -12.54 17.78
C ASP A 149 -2.19 -12.67 16.29
N LEU A 150 -3.15 -11.95 15.69
CA LEU A 150 -3.43 -12.11 14.25
C LEU A 150 -2.31 -11.58 13.35
N CYS A 151 -1.73 -10.40 13.67
CA CYS A 151 -0.53 -9.90 12.98
C CYS A 151 0.69 -10.82 13.19
N LYS A 152 0.82 -11.43 14.37
CA LYS A 152 1.90 -12.39 14.66
C LYS A 152 1.68 -13.74 13.96
N ARG A 153 0.45 -14.24 13.91
CA ARG A 153 0.10 -15.53 13.27
C ARG A 153 0.30 -15.52 11.76
N GLN A 154 0.02 -14.42 11.07
CA GLN A 154 0.35 -14.30 9.64
C GLN A 154 1.87 -14.30 9.40
N GLN A 155 2.66 -13.83 10.36
CA GLN A 155 4.13 -13.79 10.31
C GLN A 155 4.77 -15.14 10.71
N GLU A 156 4.10 -15.94 11.55
CA GLU A 156 4.61 -17.19 12.11
C GLU A 156 4.21 -18.46 11.33
N GLN A 157 3.21 -18.44 10.43
CA GLN A 157 2.83 -19.61 9.62
C GLN A 157 3.70 -19.86 8.38
N GLY A 158 4.79 -19.11 8.19
CA GLY A 158 5.80 -19.38 7.16
C GLY A 158 6.71 -20.56 7.55
N HIS A 159 6.72 -21.62 6.73
CA HIS A 159 7.64 -22.75 6.85
C HIS A 159 9.14 -22.33 6.83
N PRO A 160 10.05 -23.17 7.37
CA PRO A 160 11.28 -22.72 8.01
C PRO A 160 12.45 -22.58 7.02
N HIS A 161 12.49 -21.54 6.19
CA HIS A 161 13.77 -21.07 5.62
C HIS A 161 13.76 -19.69 4.94
N ARG A 162 12.92 -18.75 5.37
CA ARG A 162 13.00 -17.37 4.87
C ARG A 162 12.89 -16.41 6.02
N LEU A 163 13.86 -15.49 6.10
CA LEU A 163 13.86 -14.38 7.02
C LEU A 163 12.46 -13.75 7.03
N PRO A 164 11.88 -13.42 8.20
CA PRO A 164 10.62 -12.68 8.24
C PRO A 164 10.85 -11.41 7.42
N VAL A 165 10.25 -11.32 6.24
CA VAL A 165 10.41 -10.15 5.37
C VAL A 165 9.60 -9.04 6.02
N SER A 166 10.21 -8.37 6.99
CA SER A 166 9.63 -7.23 7.70
C SER A 166 9.50 -6.01 6.77
N ASP A 167 10.28 -5.96 5.70
CA ASP A 167 10.22 -4.93 4.68
C ASP A 167 10.41 -5.55 3.28
N PRO A 168 9.37 -5.53 2.42
CA PRO A 168 9.46 -6.07 1.06
C PRO A 168 10.42 -5.28 0.17
N LEU A 169 10.65 -3.99 0.44
CA LEU A 169 11.61 -3.18 -0.34
C LEU A 169 13.04 -3.68 -0.14
N ILE A 170 13.41 -4.00 1.11
CA ILE A 170 14.75 -4.54 1.41
C ILE A 170 14.97 -5.88 0.71
N TYR A 171 13.94 -6.73 0.66
CA TYR A 171 14.02 -8.00 -0.05
C TYR A 171 14.30 -7.79 -1.54
N TRP A 172 13.54 -6.92 -2.22
CA TRP A 172 13.71 -6.70 -3.65
C TRP A 172 14.98 -5.92 -3.99
N ASP A 173 15.45 -5.01 -3.13
CA ASP A 173 16.75 -4.37 -3.25
C ASP A 173 17.91 -5.39 -3.14
N LEU A 174 17.79 -6.37 -2.23
CA LEU A 174 18.75 -7.46 -2.13
C LEU A 174 18.75 -8.34 -3.39
N VAL A 175 17.57 -8.69 -3.91
CA VAL A 175 17.43 -9.45 -5.16
C VAL A 175 18.09 -8.69 -6.31
N LEU A 176 17.83 -7.38 -6.40
CA LEU A 176 18.42 -6.51 -7.42
C LEU A 176 19.96 -6.47 -7.35
N LYS A 177 20.51 -6.39 -6.13
CA LYS A 177 21.98 -6.39 -5.90
C LYS A 177 22.63 -7.75 -6.13
N SER A 178 21.89 -8.84 -5.93
CA SER A 178 22.38 -10.20 -6.13
C SER A 178 22.37 -10.66 -7.58
N ALA A 179 21.69 -9.93 -8.47
CA ALA A 179 21.61 -10.27 -9.89
C ALA A 179 22.98 -10.05 -10.57
N GLU A 180 23.58 -11.12 -11.08
CA GLU A 180 24.85 -11.08 -11.81
C GLU A 180 24.72 -10.28 -13.11
N ASP A 181 23.60 -10.44 -13.81
CA ASP A 181 23.30 -9.76 -15.07
C ASP A 181 22.22 -8.67 -14.90
N PRO A 182 22.52 -7.39 -15.20
CA PRO A 182 21.55 -6.28 -15.12
C PRO A 182 20.36 -6.38 -16.09
N LYS A 183 20.44 -7.28 -17.07
CA LYS A 183 19.40 -7.59 -18.07
C LYS A 183 18.68 -8.90 -17.80
N SER A 184 19.00 -9.59 -16.71
CA SER A 184 18.28 -10.80 -16.32
C SER A 184 16.80 -10.51 -16.06
N ALA A 185 15.96 -11.51 -16.29
CA ALA A 185 14.54 -11.43 -15.96
C ALA A 185 14.33 -11.14 -14.45
N ASP A 186 15.18 -11.71 -13.58
CA ASP A 186 15.10 -11.50 -12.14
C ASP A 186 15.41 -10.05 -11.74
N CYS A 187 16.39 -9.41 -12.40
CA CYS A 187 16.72 -8.01 -12.19
C CYS A 187 15.56 -7.09 -12.61
N ALA A 188 14.96 -7.36 -13.77
CA ALA A 188 13.81 -6.60 -14.23
C ALA A 188 12.59 -6.80 -13.30
N LEU A 189 12.37 -8.00 -12.76
CA LEU A 189 11.27 -8.30 -11.84
C LEU A 189 11.46 -7.56 -10.52
N ALA A 190 12.69 -7.52 -10.01
CA ALA A 190 13.03 -6.74 -8.84
C ALA A 190 12.78 -5.23 -9.05
N ARG A 191 13.07 -4.69 -10.25
CA ARG A 191 12.74 -3.30 -10.59
C ARG A 191 11.23 -3.05 -10.57
N MET A 192 10.44 -3.91 -11.21
CA MET A 192 8.99 -3.82 -11.18
C MET A 192 8.46 -3.82 -9.74
N ALA A 193 8.97 -4.72 -8.91
CA ALA A 193 8.56 -4.79 -7.51
C ALA A 193 8.90 -3.52 -6.73
N LEU A 194 10.10 -2.96 -6.91
CA LEU A 194 10.48 -1.70 -6.27
C LEU A 194 9.61 -0.52 -6.72
N ASP A 195 9.31 -0.43 -8.02
CA ASP A 195 8.46 0.63 -8.57
C ASP A 195 7.05 0.58 -7.96
N PHE A 196 6.42 -0.59 -7.91
CA PHE A 196 5.08 -0.73 -7.36
C PHE A 196 5.04 -0.63 -5.82
N LEU A 197 5.98 -1.24 -5.11
CA LEU A 197 5.98 -1.26 -3.64
C LEU A 197 6.37 0.10 -3.03
N SER A 198 7.07 0.96 -3.78
CA SER A 198 7.42 2.31 -3.34
C SER A 198 6.30 3.34 -3.53
N ILE A 199 5.20 2.97 -4.18
CA ILE A 199 4.02 3.84 -4.33
C ILE A 199 3.46 4.19 -2.94
N LEU A 200 3.19 5.49 -2.74
CA LEU A 200 2.55 5.97 -1.52
C LEU A 200 1.09 5.51 -1.46
N ALA A 201 0.71 4.87 -0.36
CA ALA A 201 -0.68 4.47 -0.12
C ALA A 201 -1.60 5.65 0.22
N THR A 202 -1.04 6.75 0.73
CA THR A 202 -1.78 7.91 1.22
C THR A 202 -1.09 9.22 0.91
N SER A 203 -1.89 10.29 0.82
CA SER A 203 -1.43 11.67 0.70
C SER A 203 -0.90 12.25 2.02
N THR A 204 -0.96 11.52 3.14
CA THR A 204 -0.69 12.07 4.48
C THR A 204 0.71 12.68 4.62
N ASP A 205 1.71 12.10 3.93
CA ASP A 205 3.07 12.64 3.94
C ASP A 205 3.11 14.00 3.23
N THR A 206 2.54 14.08 2.02
CA THR A 206 2.43 15.34 1.26
C THR A 206 1.60 16.39 2.01
N GLU A 207 0.49 16.00 2.64
CA GLU A 207 -0.37 16.88 3.45
C GLU A 207 0.37 17.42 4.67
N ARG A 208 1.21 16.61 5.31
CA ARG A 208 2.07 17.05 6.41
C ARG A 208 3.06 18.09 5.90
N THR A 209 3.71 17.85 4.77
CA THR A 209 4.63 18.82 4.13
C THR A 209 3.93 20.13 3.79
N PHE A 210 2.73 20.09 3.19
CA PHE A 210 1.94 21.30 2.90
C PHE A 210 1.47 22.01 4.18
N SER A 211 1.11 21.28 5.22
CA SER A 211 0.72 21.85 6.51
C SER A 211 1.87 22.61 7.18
N HIS A 212 3.10 22.09 7.07
CA HIS A 212 4.31 22.79 7.51
C HIS A 212 4.60 24.00 6.61
N GLY A 213 4.51 23.84 5.29
CA GLY A 213 4.68 24.92 4.31
C GLY A 213 3.69 26.07 4.52
N ARG A 214 2.48 25.82 5.03
CA ARG A 214 1.52 26.89 5.36
C ARG A 214 2.08 27.94 6.34
N LEU A 215 3.02 27.57 7.21
CA LEU A 215 3.67 28.52 8.12
C LEU A 215 4.52 29.57 7.38
N THR A 216 5.09 29.23 6.22
CA THR A 216 5.85 30.16 5.37
C THR A 216 4.94 31.05 4.54
N VAL A 217 3.70 30.62 4.29
CA VAL A 217 2.65 31.36 3.55
C VAL A 217 1.84 32.32 4.46
N SER A 218 2.07 32.32 5.78
CA SER A 218 1.26 33.11 6.71
C SER A 218 1.33 34.62 6.46
N ARG A 219 0.23 35.32 6.82
CA ARG A 219 0.03 36.78 6.60
C ARG A 219 1.12 37.68 7.20
N LEU A 220 1.91 37.20 8.17
CA LEU A 220 2.93 37.98 8.89
C LEU A 220 4.31 37.98 8.21
N ARG A 221 4.53 37.15 7.18
CA ARG A 221 5.75 37.20 6.35
C ARG A 221 5.39 37.88 5.04
N HIS A 222 5.62 39.19 4.98
CA HIS A 222 5.31 39.98 3.80
C HIS A 222 6.15 39.46 2.60
N SER A 223 5.46 38.92 1.60
CA SER A 223 5.95 38.73 0.22
C SER A 223 7.09 37.74 -0.03
N LEU A 224 7.01 36.51 0.46
CA LEU A 224 7.77 35.41 -0.19
C LEU A 224 7.12 35.09 -1.54
N GLY A 225 7.92 35.08 -2.61
CA GLY A 225 7.47 34.64 -3.92
C GLY A 225 7.06 33.16 -3.91
N LYS A 226 6.17 32.76 -4.83
CA LYS A 226 5.71 31.37 -4.98
C LYS A 226 6.88 30.38 -5.03
N ASP A 227 7.94 30.72 -5.74
CA ASP A 227 9.11 29.86 -5.91
C ASP A 227 9.88 29.68 -4.61
N SER A 228 10.04 30.74 -3.81
CA SER A 228 10.69 30.67 -2.49
C SER A 228 9.88 29.82 -1.50
N VAL A 229 8.55 29.96 -1.52
CA VAL A 229 7.65 29.10 -0.72
C VAL A 229 7.78 27.64 -1.14
N CYS A 230 7.78 27.36 -2.45
CA CYS A 230 7.90 26.02 -3.00
C CYS A 230 9.24 25.39 -2.60
N VAL A 231 10.36 26.06 -2.92
CA VAL A 231 11.72 25.59 -2.62
C VAL A 231 11.90 25.40 -1.11
N GLY A 232 11.47 26.35 -0.29
CA GLY A 232 11.56 26.23 1.17
C GLY A 232 10.75 25.07 1.74
N THR A 233 9.57 24.78 1.15
CA THR A 233 8.74 23.64 1.55
C THR A 233 9.38 22.31 1.17
N VAL A 234 9.91 22.19 -0.05
CA VAL A 234 10.59 20.99 -0.53
C VAL A 234 11.89 20.75 0.23
N ALA A 235 12.73 21.79 0.38
CA ALA A 235 13.97 21.72 1.15
C ALA A 235 13.72 21.34 2.62
N GLY A 236 12.69 21.93 3.25
CA GLY A 236 12.29 21.55 4.60
C GLY A 236 11.83 20.09 4.71
N SER A 237 11.15 19.57 3.69
CA SER A 237 10.77 18.15 3.63
C SER A 237 11.98 17.22 3.50
N TRP A 238 13.00 17.62 2.74
CA TRP A 238 14.21 16.82 2.53
C TRP A 238 15.24 16.94 3.64
N ALA A 239 15.23 18.04 4.41
CA ALA A 239 16.17 18.27 5.50
C ALA A 239 16.12 17.16 6.58
N GLY A 240 14.96 16.50 6.74
CA GLY A 240 14.82 15.36 7.65
C GLY A 240 15.40 14.04 7.11
N ILE A 241 15.96 14.02 5.90
CA ILE A 241 16.51 12.84 5.24
C ILE A 241 18.02 13.07 5.00
N PRO A 242 18.90 12.59 5.91
CA PRO A 242 20.34 12.84 5.84
C PRO A 242 21.01 12.35 4.55
N ALA A 243 20.38 11.39 3.86
CA ALA A 243 20.86 10.87 2.59
C ALA A 243 20.63 11.83 1.40
N ILE A 244 19.67 12.75 1.50
CA ILE A 244 19.30 13.68 0.42
C ILE A 244 19.92 15.06 0.65
N LEU A 245 19.77 15.60 1.87
CA LEU A 245 20.38 16.87 2.26
C LEU A 245 21.21 16.66 3.51
N ARG A 246 22.53 16.85 3.40
CA ARG A 246 23.42 16.88 4.56
C ARG A 246 23.42 18.28 5.15
N GLU A 247 23.33 18.39 6.47
CA GLU A 247 23.33 19.68 7.16
C GLU A 247 24.64 20.47 6.90
N ASP A 248 25.75 19.77 6.71
CA ASP A 248 27.06 20.35 6.36
C ASP A 248 27.01 21.14 5.04
N ASP A 249 26.24 20.67 4.06
CA ASP A 249 26.12 21.31 2.74
C ASP A 249 25.26 22.58 2.83
N LEU A 250 24.26 22.59 3.72
CA LEU A 250 23.39 23.75 3.96
C LEU A 250 24.11 24.86 4.73
N ALA A 251 24.99 24.49 5.67
CA ALA A 251 25.79 25.44 6.45
C ALA A 251 26.78 26.25 5.59
N ASN A 252 27.18 25.71 4.42
CA ASN A 252 28.08 26.39 3.48
C ASN A 252 27.35 27.33 2.49
N ILE A 253 26.02 27.33 2.48
CA ILE A 253 25.18 28.12 1.55
C ILE A 253 24.63 29.39 2.23
N ILE A 254 24.68 29.48 3.56
CA ILE A 254 24.21 30.62 4.39
C ILE A 254 25.40 31.49 4.79
#